data_AF-A0A2N0NP55-F1
#
_entry.id   AF-A0A2N0NP55-F1
#
_cell.length_a   1.000
_cell.length_b   1.000
_cell.length_c   1.000
_cell.angle_alpha   90.00
_cell.angle_beta   90.00
_cell.angle_gamma   90.00
#
_symmetry.space_group_name_H-M   'P 1'
#
loop_
_entity.id
_entity.type
_entity.pdbx_description
1 polymer ?
#
loop_
_entity_poly.entity_id
_entity_poly.type
_entity_poly.pdbx_seq_one_letter_code
_entity_poly.pdbx_strand_id
1 'polypeptide(L)'
;MLLSSPFTYGIFGVFTLENEELKGATALTDTNIYNDIHKQFEFRKQIVLADKILTNDEKTYAIRLLTKNICENCKKECLATLYCEYCVRNYLKKDFSNWTSGNDVIDNLIQKCQLETTRPNVIVEWIPHSNLENINYLTKGGFSEIYIARWIDGTYNEWDSEKKTINKI
;
A
#
# COMPACT_ATOMS: atom_id res chain seq x y z
N MET A 1 0.68 -20.71 -7.88
CA MET A 1 0.51 -19.26 -8.06
C MET A 1 0.74 -18.61 -6.70
N LEU A 2 1.99 -18.27 -6.40
CA LEU A 2 2.37 -17.70 -5.11
C LEU A 2 2.11 -16.20 -5.18
N LEU A 3 1.04 -15.74 -4.54
CA LEU A 3 0.97 -14.36 -4.05
C LEU A 3 1.74 -14.35 -2.72
N SER A 4 3.05 -14.13 -2.76
CA SER A 4 3.82 -13.85 -1.55
C SER A 4 3.48 -12.44 -1.09
N SER A 5 2.46 -12.35 -0.25
CA SER A 5 2.22 -11.21 0.63
C SER A 5 3.39 -11.06 1.60
N PRO A 6 3.99 -9.87 1.78
CA PRO A 6 4.87 -9.61 2.91
C PRO A 6 4.00 -9.17 4.10
N PHE A 7 3.25 -10.10 4.68
CA PHE A 7 2.65 -9.90 6.00
C PHE A 7 2.83 -11.16 6.84
N THR A 8 3.97 -11.22 7.53
CA THR A 8 4.05 -11.91 8.82
C THR A 8 4.46 -10.88 9.86
N TYR A 9 3.50 -10.09 10.33
CA TYR A 9 3.51 -9.71 11.74
C TYR A 9 2.74 -10.81 12.46
N GLY A 10 3.46 -11.54 13.30
CA GLY A 10 2.89 -12.57 14.16
C GLY A 10 1.77 -11.97 15.00
N ILE A 11 0.67 -12.72 15.10
CA ILE A 11 -0.39 -12.47 16.07
C ILE A 11 0.23 -12.72 17.46
N PHE A 12 0.67 -11.65 18.12
CA PHE A 12 0.83 -11.65 19.57
C PHE A 12 -0.56 -11.47 20.17
N GLY A 13 -1.18 -12.58 20.56
CA GLY A 13 -2.36 -12.56 21.42
C GLY A 13 -1.96 -12.03 22.79
N VAL A 14 -2.11 -10.73 23.02
CA VAL A 14 -2.12 -10.14 24.35
C VAL A 14 -3.58 -10.02 24.76
N PHE A 15 -4.05 -10.95 25.60
CA PHE A 15 -5.32 -10.77 26.30
C PHE A 15 -5.10 -9.71 27.39
N THR A 16 -5.35 -8.45 27.04
CA THR A 16 -5.55 -7.38 28.02
C THR A 16 -7.02 -7.00 28.03
N LEU A 17 -7.60 -6.91 29.22
CA LEU A 17 -8.95 -6.41 29.44
C LEU A 17 -9.00 -4.95 28.95
N GLU A 18 -9.45 -4.73 27.72
CA GLU A 18 -9.54 -3.40 27.13
C GLU A 18 -10.84 -2.71 27.57
N ASN A 19 -10.69 -1.56 28.22
CA ASN A 19 -11.75 -0.60 28.53
C ASN A 19 -12.41 -0.08 27.22
N GLU A 20 -13.72 0.19 27.22
CA GLU A 20 -14.46 0.61 26.02
C GLU A 20 -13.91 1.91 25.39
N GLU A 21 -13.35 2.80 26.20
CA GLU A 21 -12.68 4.02 25.75
C GLU A 21 -11.41 3.72 24.91
N LEU A 22 -10.69 2.65 25.24
CA LEU A 22 -9.50 2.21 24.51
C LEU A 22 -9.86 1.52 23.18
N LYS A 23 -10.99 0.82 23.14
CA LYS A 23 -11.56 0.23 21.90
C LYS A 23 -11.99 1.31 20.91
N GLY A 24 -12.54 2.43 21.40
CA GLY A 24 -12.85 3.59 20.57
C GLY A 24 -11.58 4.23 19.98
N ALA A 25 -10.55 4.46 20.81
CA ALA A 25 -9.28 5.05 20.38
C ALA A 25 -8.51 4.17 19.37
N THR A 26 -8.56 2.84 19.51
CA THR A 26 -7.92 1.89 18.57
C THR A 26 -8.67 1.74 17.26
N ALA A 27 -10.01 1.78 17.27
CA ALA A 27 -10.81 1.87 16.04
C ALA A 27 -10.64 3.22 15.30
N LEU A 28 -10.34 4.30 16.04
CA LEU A 28 -10.07 5.64 15.49
C LEU A 28 -8.70 5.76 14.81
N THR A 29 -7.73 4.91 15.17
CA THR A 29 -6.38 4.91 14.58
C THR A 29 -6.19 3.84 13.49
N ASP A 30 -7.13 2.91 13.35
CA ASP A 30 -7.02 1.85 12.35
C ASP A 30 -7.43 2.33 10.95
N THR A 31 -6.51 3.06 10.33
CA THR A 31 -6.68 3.61 8.98
C THR A 31 -6.72 2.53 7.88
N ASN A 32 -6.55 1.25 8.23
CA ASN A 32 -6.61 0.11 7.31
C ASN A 32 -8.03 -0.46 7.14
N ILE A 33 -9.05 0.04 7.86
CA ILE A 33 -10.44 -0.43 7.73
C ILE A 33 -11.00 -0.17 6.31
N TYR A 34 -10.51 0.86 5.62
CA TYR A 34 -10.96 1.19 4.27
C TYR A 34 -9.83 0.97 3.25
N ASN A 35 -10.05 0.12 2.24
CA ASN A 35 -9.08 -0.09 1.15
C ASN A 35 -9.01 1.08 0.15
N ASP A 36 -9.97 2.01 0.22
CA ASP A 36 -10.07 3.17 -0.65
C ASP A 36 -9.51 4.40 0.08
N ILE A 37 -8.43 4.96 -0.45
CA ILE A 37 -7.75 6.11 0.13
C ILE A 37 -8.66 7.35 0.23
N HIS A 38 -9.62 7.54 -0.70
CA HIS A 38 -10.61 8.62 -0.62
C HIS A 38 -11.58 8.38 0.54
N LYS A 39 -11.99 7.13 0.77
CA LYS A 39 -12.81 6.79 1.94
C LYS A 39 -12.05 6.96 3.25
N GLN A 40 -10.76 6.58 3.30
CA GLN A 40 -9.90 6.83 4.47
C GLN A 40 -9.81 8.33 4.75
N PHE A 41 -9.63 9.15 3.71
CA PHE A 41 -9.55 10.59 3.85
C PHE A 41 -10.86 11.21 4.37
N GLU A 42 -12.00 10.87 3.77
CA GLU A 42 -13.30 11.38 4.23
C GLU A 42 -13.55 10.99 5.68
N PHE A 43 -13.21 9.76 6.07
CA PHE A 43 -13.32 9.31 7.46
C PHE A 43 -12.44 10.15 8.40
N ARG A 44 -11.17 10.39 8.07
CA ARG A 44 -10.27 11.23 8.87
C ARG A 44 -10.77 12.67 8.98
N LYS A 45 -11.33 13.22 7.91
CA LYS A 45 -11.92 14.56 7.90
C LYS A 45 -13.12 14.66 8.84
N GLN A 46 -14.00 13.66 8.85
CA GLN A 46 -15.13 13.62 9.79
C GLN A 46 -14.67 13.54 11.25
N ILE A 47 -13.60 12.79 11.53
CA ILE A 47 -13.01 12.73 12.88
C ILE A 47 -12.53 14.11 13.33
N VAL A 48 -11.72 14.80 12.52
CA VAL A 48 -11.21 16.14 12.86
C VAL A 48 -12.35 17.14 13.10
N LEU A 49 -13.41 17.07 12.31
CA LEU A 49 -14.59 17.94 12.49
C LEU A 49 -15.34 17.64 13.79
N ALA A 50 -15.47 16.37 14.16
CA ALA A 50 -16.19 15.92 15.34
C ALA A 50 -15.40 16.08 16.66
N ASP A 51 -14.10 16.31 16.60
CA ASP A 51 -13.25 16.51 17.77
C ASP A 51 -13.71 17.73 18.60
N LYS A 52 -13.85 17.58 19.91
CA LYS A 52 -14.36 18.64 20.81
C LYS A 52 -13.25 19.49 21.43
N ILE A 53 -11.99 19.04 21.32
CA ILE A 53 -10.82 19.66 21.92
C ILE A 53 -10.24 20.71 20.97
N LEU A 54 -10.18 20.40 19.68
CA LEU A 54 -9.64 21.30 18.66
C LEU A 54 -10.52 22.55 18.47
N THR A 55 -9.86 23.70 18.41
CA THR A 55 -10.47 24.96 17.98
C THR A 55 -10.82 24.93 16.49
N ASN A 56 -11.68 25.84 16.04
CA ASN A 56 -12.06 25.92 14.62
C ASN A 56 -10.84 26.20 13.71
N ASP A 57 -9.87 26.98 14.18
CA ASP A 57 -8.66 27.29 13.42
C ASP A 57 -7.74 26.05 13.31
N GLU A 58 -7.58 25.30 14.39
CA GLU A 58 -6.82 24.05 14.40
C GLU A 58 -7.47 22.97 13.55
N LYS A 59 -8.81 22.85 13.58
CA LYS A 59 -9.55 21.97 12.68
C LYS A 59 -9.34 22.35 11.23
N THR A 60 -9.39 23.64 10.92
CA THR A 60 -9.15 24.14 9.56
C THR A 60 -7.73 23.83 9.10
N TYR A 61 -6.74 24.02 9.97
CA TYR A 61 -5.35 23.69 9.69
C TYR A 61 -5.11 22.19 9.51
N ALA A 62 -5.67 21.36 10.40
CA ALA A 62 -5.60 19.90 10.33
C ALA A 62 -6.29 19.35 9.07
N ILE A 63 -7.47 19.87 8.73
CA ILE A 63 -8.14 19.53 7.47
C ILE A 63 -7.30 19.97 6.29
N ARG A 64 -6.67 21.15 6.32
CA ARG A 64 -5.77 21.62 5.26
C ARG A 64 -4.57 20.69 5.06
N LEU A 65 -4.00 20.19 6.16
CA LEU A 65 -2.93 19.18 6.15
C LEU A 65 -3.41 17.82 5.61
N LEU A 66 -4.67 17.47 5.85
CA LEU A 66 -5.29 16.25 5.33
C LEU A 66 -5.70 16.41 3.86
N THR A 67 -6.10 17.62 3.42
CA THR A 67 -6.66 17.84 2.09
C THR A 67 -5.60 17.75 1.00
N LYS A 68 -5.81 16.76 0.13
CA LYS A 68 -5.72 16.84 -1.33
C LYS A 68 -4.75 17.92 -1.84
N ASN A 69 -3.51 17.52 -2.08
CA ASN A 69 -2.61 18.32 -2.88
C ASN A 69 -2.95 18.11 -4.36
N ILE A 70 -2.94 19.18 -5.15
CA ILE A 70 -2.95 19.04 -6.61
C ILE A 70 -1.55 18.57 -7.00
N CYS A 71 -1.44 17.36 -7.51
CA CYS A 71 -0.17 16.85 -7.98
C CYS A 71 0.36 17.75 -9.10
N GLU A 72 1.56 18.31 -8.94
CA GLU A 72 2.15 19.20 -9.94
C GLU A 72 2.36 18.52 -11.29
N ASN A 73 2.59 17.20 -11.30
CA ASN A 73 2.88 16.43 -12.50
C ASN A 73 1.62 16.03 -13.29
N CYS A 74 0.56 15.56 -12.62
CA CYS A 74 -0.65 15.07 -13.31
C CYS A 74 -1.89 15.96 -13.14
N LYS A 75 -1.78 17.04 -12.35
CA LYS A 75 -2.85 18.01 -12.05
C LYS A 75 -4.12 17.39 -11.45
N LYS A 76 -4.04 16.16 -10.96
CA LYS A 76 -5.11 15.50 -10.20
C LYS A 76 -4.92 15.75 -8.71
N GLU A 77 -6.03 15.82 -7.99
CA GLU A 77 -6.05 15.79 -6.53
C GLU A 77 -5.52 14.42 -6.07
N CYS A 78 -4.41 14.42 -5.35
CA CYS A 78 -3.81 13.23 -4.74
C CYS A 78 -3.82 13.34 -3.22
N LEU A 79 -3.96 12.20 -2.55
CA LEU A 79 -4.13 12.16 -1.10
C LEU A 79 -2.80 12.01 -0.35
N ALA A 80 -1.76 11.55 -1.04
CA ALA A 80 -0.44 11.42 -0.46
C ALA A 80 0.37 12.71 -0.62
N THR A 81 1.02 13.12 0.46
CA THR A 81 1.93 14.28 0.51
C THR A 81 3.29 13.96 -0.09
N LEU A 82 3.73 12.70 -0.03
CA LEU A 82 5.05 12.24 -0.48
C LEU A 82 5.06 11.75 -1.94
N TYR A 83 3.92 11.28 -2.46
CA TYR A 83 3.82 10.75 -3.82
C TYR A 83 2.39 10.90 -4.34
N CYS A 84 2.23 10.74 -5.65
CA CYS A 84 0.91 10.75 -6.29
C CYS A 84 0.58 9.34 -6.79
N GLU A 85 -0.47 8.73 -6.24
CA GLU A 85 -0.93 7.40 -6.61
C GLU A 85 -1.26 7.31 -8.11
N TYR A 86 -1.77 8.37 -8.73
CA TYR A 86 -2.01 8.41 -10.16
C TYR A 86 -0.72 8.41 -10.98
N CYS A 87 0.31 9.12 -10.52
CA CYS A 87 1.61 9.12 -11.19
C CYS A 87 2.27 7.74 -11.12
N VAL A 88 2.20 7.09 -9.96
CA VAL A 88 2.68 5.72 -9.76
C VAL A 88 1.94 4.75 -10.69
N ARG A 89 0.60 4.79 -10.71
CA ARG A 89 -0.22 3.93 -11.61
C ARG A 89 0.11 4.16 -13.08
N ASN A 90 0.29 5.43 -13.49
CA ASN A 90 0.66 5.76 -14.86
C ASN A 90 2.07 5.29 -15.22
N TYR A 91 3.00 5.31 -14.27
CA TYR A 91 4.34 4.75 -14.44
C TYR A 91 4.24 3.23 -14.66
N LEU A 92 3.56 2.51 -13.76
CA LEU A 92 3.38 1.05 -13.87
C LEU A 92 2.69 0.64 -15.17
N LYS A 93 1.63 1.36 -15.57
CA LYS A 93 0.88 1.07 -16.79
C LYS A 93 1.74 1.13 -18.06
N LYS A 94 2.79 1.96 -18.09
CA LYS A 94 3.72 2.02 -19.23
C LYS A 94 4.59 0.77 -19.33
N ASP A 95 4.76 0.04 -18.23
CA ASP A 95 5.62 -1.13 -18.14
C ASP A 95 4.87 -2.45 -18.38
N PHE A 96 3.54 -2.41 -18.53
CA PHE A 96 2.71 -3.62 -18.72
C PHE A 96 3.08 -4.43 -19.97
N SER A 97 3.68 -3.80 -20.98
CA SER A 97 4.16 -4.48 -22.19
C SER A 97 5.59 -5.02 -22.06
N ASN A 98 6.32 -4.66 -21.01
CA ASN A 98 7.75 -4.95 -20.88
C ASN A 98 8.03 -6.22 -20.07
N TRP A 99 7.02 -6.77 -19.39
CA TRP A 99 7.14 -8.01 -18.64
C TRP A 99 5.90 -8.89 -18.83
N THR A 100 6.06 -10.20 -18.68
CA THR A 100 4.99 -11.19 -18.62
C THR A 100 5.43 -12.36 -17.75
N SER A 101 4.49 -12.98 -17.04
CA SER A 101 4.73 -14.26 -16.36
C SER A 101 4.65 -15.47 -17.30
N GLY A 102 4.25 -15.27 -18.55
CA GLY A 102 3.85 -16.33 -19.48
C GLY A 102 2.46 -16.92 -19.18
N ASN A 103 1.71 -16.31 -18.24
CA ASN A 103 0.36 -16.71 -17.88
C ASN A 103 -0.58 -15.49 -17.85
N ASP A 104 -1.44 -15.39 -18.86
CA ASP A 104 -2.35 -14.26 -19.03
C ASP A 104 -3.28 -14.04 -17.83
N VAL A 105 -3.67 -15.08 -17.11
CA VAL A 105 -4.54 -14.96 -15.93
C VAL A 105 -3.79 -14.27 -14.78
N ILE A 106 -2.54 -14.64 -14.57
CA ILE A 106 -1.66 -14.03 -13.56
C ILE A 106 -1.34 -12.59 -13.95
N ASP A 107 -0.96 -12.36 -15.20
CA ASP A 107 -0.61 -11.03 -15.70
C ASP A 107 -1.79 -10.06 -15.56
N ASN A 108 -2.99 -10.49 -15.95
CA ASN A 108 -4.21 -9.69 -15.80
C ASN A 108 -4.52 -9.37 -14.33
N LEU A 109 -4.29 -10.31 -13.41
CA LEU A 109 -4.49 -10.08 -11.98
C LEU A 109 -3.51 -9.03 -11.45
N ILE A 110 -2.22 -9.18 -11.75
CA ILE A 110 -1.18 -8.25 -11.29
C ILE A 110 -1.44 -6.85 -11.84
N GLN A 111 -1.75 -6.71 -13.13
CA GLN A 111 -2.06 -5.42 -13.74
C GLN A 111 -3.28 -4.75 -13.07
N LYS A 112 -4.34 -5.49 -12.74
CA LYS A 112 -5.48 -4.96 -11.97
C LYS A 112 -5.05 -4.43 -10.60
N CYS A 113 -4.27 -5.21 -9.85
CA CYS A 113 -3.74 -4.78 -8.56
C CYS A 113 -2.88 -3.50 -8.69
N GLN A 114 -2.02 -3.43 -9.72
CA GLN A 114 -1.17 -2.26 -9.99
C GLN A 114 -1.98 -1.01 -10.37
N LEU A 115 -3.12 -1.14 -11.04
CA LEU A 115 -4.01 -0.02 -11.35
C LEU A 115 -4.76 0.52 -10.12
N GLU A 116 -4.92 -0.31 -9.09
CA GLU A 116 -5.57 0.05 -7.83
C GLU A 116 -4.58 0.46 -6.75
N THR A 117 -3.27 0.29 -6.97
CA THR A 117 -2.24 0.56 -5.95
C THR A 117 -2.34 1.98 -5.40
N THR A 118 -2.22 2.10 -4.08
CA THR A 118 -2.30 3.38 -3.39
C THR A 118 -0.94 3.87 -2.92
N ARG A 119 0.07 3.00 -2.82
CA ARG A 119 1.40 3.33 -2.28
C ARG A 119 2.50 2.55 -3.01
N PRO A 120 3.71 3.10 -3.17
CA PRO A 120 4.82 2.40 -3.82
C PRO A 120 5.20 1.06 -3.15
N ASN A 121 5.24 1.03 -1.82
CA ASN A 121 5.69 -0.14 -1.06
C ASN A 121 4.69 -1.32 -0.99
N VAL A 122 3.51 -1.19 -1.60
CA VAL A 122 2.49 -2.27 -1.67
C VAL A 122 2.21 -2.70 -3.10
N ILE A 123 3.02 -2.26 -4.06
CA ILE A 123 2.87 -2.65 -5.46
C ILE A 123 3.13 -4.15 -5.60
N VAL A 124 2.15 -4.85 -6.13
CA VAL A 124 2.28 -6.26 -6.52
C VAL A 124 3.07 -6.31 -7.83
N GLU A 125 4.07 -7.20 -7.90
CA GLU A 125 4.86 -7.43 -9.11
C GLU A 125 5.15 -8.92 -9.33
N TRP A 126 5.44 -9.26 -10.59
CA TRP A 126 5.92 -10.58 -10.96
C TRP A 126 7.43 -10.68 -10.74
N ILE A 127 7.88 -11.77 -10.11
CA ILE A 127 9.31 -12.01 -9.85
C ILE A 127 9.76 -13.21 -10.69
N PRO A 128 10.60 -13.02 -11.71
CA PRO A 128 11.20 -14.12 -12.45
C PRO A 128 12.01 -15.03 -11.52
N HIS A 129 11.98 -16.33 -11.77
CA HIS A 129 12.75 -17.31 -10.98
C HIS A 129 14.27 -17.01 -11.01
N SER A 130 14.77 -16.44 -12.11
CA SER A 130 16.17 -16.01 -12.23
C SER A 130 16.58 -14.92 -11.23
N ASN A 131 15.61 -14.21 -10.64
CA ASN A 131 15.84 -13.10 -9.73
C ASN A 131 15.68 -13.55 -8.25
N LEU A 132 15.61 -14.87 -8.04
CA LEU A 132 15.55 -15.51 -6.73
C LEU A 132 16.84 -16.29 -6.47
N GLU A 133 17.43 -16.09 -5.29
CA GLU A 133 18.61 -16.79 -4.81
C GLU A 133 18.34 -17.55 -3.52
N ASN A 134 19.22 -18.49 -3.15
CA ASN A 134 19.14 -19.24 -1.91
C ASN A 134 17.75 -19.86 -1.68
N ILE A 135 17.18 -20.44 -2.75
CA ILE A 135 15.85 -21.04 -2.75
C ILE A 135 15.91 -22.33 -1.93
N ASN A 136 15.31 -22.29 -0.74
CA ASN A 136 15.28 -23.39 0.20
C ASN A 136 13.85 -23.83 0.46
N TYR A 137 13.62 -25.14 0.47
CA TYR A 137 12.34 -25.71 0.86
C TYR A 137 12.05 -25.39 2.33
N LEU A 138 10.82 -24.94 2.60
CA LEU A 138 10.34 -24.66 3.95
C LEU A 138 9.40 -25.77 4.44
N THR A 139 8.31 -26.00 3.72
CA THR A 139 7.28 -26.98 4.12
C THR A 139 6.33 -27.28 2.96
N LYS A 140 5.42 -28.25 3.16
CA LYS A 140 4.36 -28.60 2.22
C LYS A 140 3.01 -28.34 2.86
N GLY A 141 2.18 -27.53 2.20
CA GLY A 141 0.78 -27.32 2.54
C GLY A 141 -0.15 -28.27 1.80
N GLY A 142 -1.46 -28.07 1.94
CA GLY A 142 -2.46 -28.94 1.31
C GLY A 142 -2.43 -28.94 -0.22
N PHE A 143 -2.05 -27.81 -0.85
CA PHE A 143 -2.11 -27.64 -2.30
C PHE A 143 -0.77 -27.24 -2.95
N SER A 144 0.29 -27.05 -2.16
CA SER A 144 1.56 -26.55 -2.68
C SER A 144 2.73 -26.82 -1.73
N GLU A 145 3.93 -26.80 -2.29
CA GLU A 145 5.18 -26.69 -1.54
C GLU A 145 5.51 -25.21 -1.34
N ILE A 146 6.10 -24.90 -0.20
CA ILE A 146 6.46 -23.55 0.23
C ILE A 146 7.98 -23.48 0.29
N TYR A 147 8.53 -22.45 -0.34
CA TYR A 147 9.97 -22.17 -0.40
C TYR A 147 10.23 -20.79 0.15
N ILE A 148 11.40 -20.60 0.75
CA ILE A 148 11.95 -19.29 1.09
C ILE A 148 13.07 -18.99 0.10
N ALA A 149 13.14 -17.76 -0.40
CA ALA A 149 14.18 -17.30 -1.30
C ALA A 149 14.57 -15.86 -0.98
N ARG A 150 15.79 -15.48 -1.35
CA ARG A 150 16.25 -14.10 -1.38
C ARG A 150 15.89 -13.49 -2.72
N TRP A 151 15.15 -12.39 -2.70
CA TRP A 151 14.90 -11.61 -3.91
C TRP A 151 16.06 -10.63 -4.13
N ILE A 152 16.68 -10.69 -5.31
CA ILE A 152 17.89 -9.93 -5.62
C ILE A 152 17.59 -8.44 -5.83
N ASP A 153 16.50 -8.11 -6.54
CA ASP A 153 16.17 -6.72 -6.91
C ASP A 153 15.43 -5.95 -5.82
N GLY A 154 14.94 -6.68 -4.81
CA GLY A 154 14.13 -6.11 -3.73
C GLY A 154 12.78 -5.55 -4.15
N THR A 155 12.07 -5.00 -3.16
CA THR A 155 10.73 -4.44 -3.33
C THR A 155 10.80 -2.96 -3.69
N TYR A 156 9.76 -2.46 -4.36
CA TYR A 156 9.51 -1.02 -4.46
C TYR A 156 9.46 -0.35 -3.07
N ASN A 157 10.02 0.84 -2.97
CA ASN A 157 10.11 1.59 -1.72
C ASN A 157 9.53 2.99 -1.86
N GLU A 158 10.17 3.83 -2.68
CA GLU A 158 9.86 5.26 -2.74
C GLU A 158 9.68 5.74 -4.18
N TRP A 159 8.78 6.71 -4.34
CA TRP A 159 8.56 7.42 -5.60
C TRP A 159 9.50 8.63 -5.69
N ASP A 160 10.33 8.66 -6.73
CA ASP A 160 11.16 9.81 -7.09
C ASP A 160 10.34 10.75 -7.97
N SER A 161 9.93 11.90 -7.42
CA SER A 161 9.11 12.88 -8.14
C SER A 161 9.85 13.60 -9.27
N GLU A 162 11.16 13.75 -9.16
CA GLU A 162 11.99 14.45 -10.16
C GLU A 162 12.18 13.56 -11.38
N LYS A 163 12.61 12.32 -11.15
CA LYS A 163 12.85 11.32 -12.21
C LYS A 163 11.59 10.64 -12.70
N LYS A 164 10.52 10.69 -11.91
CA LYS A 164 9.23 10.01 -12.17
C LYS A 164 9.41 8.49 -12.24
N THR A 165 10.19 7.95 -11.32
CA THR A 165 10.54 6.54 -11.20
C THR A 165 10.24 6.02 -9.80
N ILE A 166 10.21 4.70 -9.62
CA ILE A 166 10.10 4.06 -8.30
C ILE A 166 11.44 3.41 -7.96
N ASN A 167 11.99 3.73 -6.80
CA ASN A 167 13.23 3.15 -6.30
C ASN A 167 12.94 1.81 -5.59
N LYS A 168 13.83 0.84 -5.76
CA LYS A 168 13.82 -0.44 -5.04
C LYS A 168 14.88 -0.45 -3.93
N ILE A 169 14.71 -1.31 -2.93
CA ILE A 169 15.65 -1.52 -1.80
C ILE A 169 16.67 -2.59 -2.13
#